data_AF-A0A9D6SI91-F1
#
_entry.id   AF-A0A9D6SI91-F1
#
_cell.length_a   1.000
_cell.length_b   1.000
_cell.length_c   1.000
_cell.angle_alpha   90.00
_cell.angle_beta   90.00
_cell.angle_gamma   90.00
#
_symmetry.space_group_name_H-M   'P 1'
#
loop_
_entity.id
_entity.type
_entity.pdbx_description
1 polymer ?
#
loop_
_entity_poly.entity_id
_entity_poly.type
_entity_poly.pdbx_seq_one_letter_code
_entity_poly.pdbx_strand_id
1 'polypeptide(L)'
;MGLIIPRLYAILDPSSIPQRPILEVCDILLAAGVRLIQYRNKNAPSRTVYEECVELARRAQQAGARLIVNDRADIARASGADGVHVGQDDLPVELARLVVGTGKWVGLSTHNLEQIASANKTSADYLAFGPIFQTSSKEKPDPAVGIEG
;
A
#
# COMPACT_ATOMS: atom_id res chain seq x y z
N MET A 1 13.02 16.81 1.92
CA MET A 1 13.16 16.01 3.16
C MET A 1 13.10 14.55 2.74
N GLY A 2 14.08 13.73 3.12
CA GLY A 2 14.19 12.34 2.64
C GLY A 2 12.99 11.47 3.05
N LEU A 3 12.76 10.40 2.29
CA LEU A 3 11.75 9.39 2.60
C LEU A 3 12.14 8.63 3.86
N ILE A 4 11.28 8.63 4.87
CA ILE A 4 11.47 7.88 6.12
C ILE A 4 10.27 6.94 6.27
N ILE A 5 10.52 5.65 6.09
CA ILE A 5 9.52 4.59 6.29
C ILE A 5 9.43 4.29 7.79
N PRO A 6 8.24 4.39 8.42
CA PRO A 6 8.07 4.00 9.81
C PRO A 6 8.38 2.51 10.03
N ARG A 7 8.77 2.14 11.25
CA ARG A 7 9.08 0.73 11.61
C ARG A 7 7.89 -0.22 11.43
N LEU A 8 6.67 0.31 11.43
CA LEU A 8 5.44 -0.44 11.24
C LEU A 8 4.66 0.14 10.06
N TYR A 9 4.48 -0.70 9.05
CA TYR A 9 3.64 -0.45 7.88
C TYR A 9 2.46 -1.42 7.91
N ALA A 10 1.29 -0.94 8.35
CA ALA A 10 0.10 -1.78 8.48
C ALA A 10 -0.65 -1.87 7.14
N ILE A 11 -1.09 -3.06 6.75
CA ILE A 11 -1.98 -3.26 5.60
C ILE A 11 -3.39 -3.52 6.13
N LEU A 12 -4.33 -2.67 5.72
CA LEU A 12 -5.75 -2.72 6.07
C LEU A 12 -6.49 -3.39 4.94
N ASP A 13 -6.98 -4.59 5.21
CA ASP A 13 -7.75 -5.39 4.27
C ASP A 13 -9.10 -5.77 4.89
N PRO A 14 -10.24 -5.26 4.35
CA PRO A 14 -11.56 -5.59 4.86
C PRO A 14 -11.86 -7.10 4.87
N SER A 15 -11.27 -7.88 3.96
CA SER A 15 -11.46 -9.33 3.92
C SER A 15 -10.81 -10.05 5.11
N SER A 16 -9.80 -9.45 5.75
CA SER A 16 -9.13 -10.02 6.92
C SER A 16 -9.90 -9.77 8.22
N ILE A 17 -10.80 -8.78 8.25
CA ILE A 17 -11.59 -8.42 9.43
C ILE A 17 -13.04 -8.10 9.02
N PRO A 18 -13.79 -9.06 8.48
CA PRO A 18 -15.12 -8.81 7.89
C PRO A 18 -16.17 -8.35 8.91
N GLN A 19 -15.90 -8.56 10.20
CA GLN A 19 -16.81 -8.21 11.30
C GLN A 19 -16.68 -6.75 11.76
N ARG A 20 -15.72 -5.96 11.23
CA ARG A 20 -15.47 -4.58 11.66
C ARG A 20 -15.42 -3.61 10.48
N PRO A 21 -16.05 -2.43 10.58
CA PRO A 21 -15.88 -1.37 9.61
C PRO A 21 -14.40 -0.97 9.48
N ILE A 22 -13.91 -0.82 8.25
CA ILE A 22 -12.49 -0.54 8.01
C ILE A 22 -12.03 0.80 8.61
N LEU A 23 -12.95 1.76 8.70
CA LEU A 23 -12.71 3.07 9.31
C LEU A 23 -12.45 2.96 10.83
N GLU A 24 -13.16 2.07 11.52
CA GLU A 24 -12.94 1.80 12.95
C GLU A 24 -11.56 1.17 13.17
N VAL A 25 -11.17 0.22 12.31
CA VAL A 25 -9.84 -0.41 12.37
C VAL A 25 -8.74 0.64 12.13
N CYS A 26 -8.96 1.57 11.19
CA CYS A 26 -8.04 2.69 10.96
C CYS A 26 -7.85 3.54 12.22
N ASP A 27 -8.94 3.95 12.89
CA ASP A 27 -8.86 4.74 14.13
C ASP A 27 -8.07 4.02 15.22
N ILE A 28 -8.30 2.71 15.40
CA ILE A 28 -7.57 1.88 16.38
C ILE A 28 -6.05 1.89 16.08
N LEU A 29 -5.66 1.70 14.82
CA LEU A 29 -4.25 1.69 14.42
C LEU A 29 -3.59 3.06 14.61
N LEU A 30 -4.29 4.14 14.24
CA LEU A 30 -3.80 5.51 14.40
C LEU A 30 -3.60 5.84 15.89
N ALA A 31 -4.58 5.47 16.74
CA ALA A 31 -4.50 5.63 18.20
C ALA A 31 -3.36 4.81 18.81
N ALA A 32 -3.06 3.63 18.27
CA ALA A 32 -1.94 2.78 18.68
C ALA A 32 -0.56 3.27 18.21
N GLY A 33 -0.48 4.37 17.46
CA GLY A 33 0.80 4.95 17.02
C GLY A 33 1.24 4.56 15.60
N VAL A 34 0.41 3.86 14.82
CA VAL A 34 0.74 3.54 13.42
C VAL A 34 0.74 4.83 12.58
N ARG A 35 1.80 5.02 11.76
CA ARG A 35 1.97 6.23 10.93
C ARG A 35 2.14 5.96 9.43
N LEU A 36 2.08 4.70 9.03
CA LEU A 36 2.01 4.31 7.62
C LEU A 36 1.01 3.17 7.47
N ILE A 37 -0.02 3.42 6.68
CA ILE A 37 -1.16 2.53 6.45
C ILE A 37 -1.33 2.31 4.96
N GLN A 38 -1.46 1.05 4.54
CA GLN A 38 -1.87 0.69 3.18
C GLN A 38 -3.32 0.26 3.21
N TYR A 39 -4.15 0.81 2.34
CA TYR A 39 -5.50 0.30 2.12
C TYR A 39 -5.54 -0.66 0.94
N ARG A 40 -6.02 -1.88 1.19
CA ARG A 40 -6.11 -2.96 0.20
C ARG A 40 -7.50 -3.56 0.21
N ASN A 41 -8.28 -3.28 -0.83
CA ASN A 41 -9.58 -3.91 -1.04
C ASN A 41 -9.73 -4.32 -2.50
N LYS A 42 -9.51 -5.62 -2.77
CA LYS A 42 -9.57 -6.19 -4.13
C LYS A 42 -10.98 -6.57 -4.58
N ASN A 43 -11.94 -6.60 -3.64
CA ASN A 43 -13.25 -7.22 -3.87
C ASN A 43 -14.40 -6.20 -3.98
N ALA A 44 -14.16 -4.94 -3.62
CA ALA A 44 -15.18 -3.89 -3.66
C ALA A 44 -15.23 -3.15 -5.02
N PRO A 45 -16.40 -2.61 -5.41
CA PRO A 45 -16.50 -1.72 -6.56
C PRO A 45 -15.63 -0.47 -6.40
N SER A 46 -15.11 0.06 -7.53
CA SER A 46 -14.24 1.25 -7.53
C SER A 46 -14.80 2.46 -6.77
N ARG A 47 -16.12 2.67 -6.81
CA ARG A 47 -16.79 3.76 -6.07
C ARG A 47 -16.62 3.61 -4.56
N THR A 48 -16.84 2.40 -4.05
CA THR A 48 -16.71 2.08 -2.62
C THR A 48 -15.26 2.25 -2.16
N VAL A 49 -14.31 1.69 -2.93
CA VAL A 49 -12.87 1.85 -2.65
C VAL A 49 -12.49 3.33 -2.62
N TYR A 50 -13.01 4.14 -3.54
CA TYR A 50 -12.77 5.58 -3.58
C TYR A 50 -13.33 6.30 -2.34
N GLU A 51 -14.58 6.06 -1.99
CA GLU A 51 -15.24 6.69 -0.82
C GLU A 51 -14.52 6.33 0.49
N GLU A 52 -14.11 5.08 0.65
CA GLU A 52 -13.32 4.64 1.80
C GLU A 52 -11.94 5.29 1.81
N CYS A 53 -11.24 5.35 0.67
CA CYS A 53 -9.93 6.02 0.56
C CYS A 53 -10.00 7.50 0.97
N VAL A 54 -11.05 8.23 0.56
CA VAL A 54 -11.22 9.64 0.94
C VAL A 54 -11.27 9.79 2.46
N GLU A 55 -12.06 8.96 3.13
CA GLU A 55 -12.23 9.05 4.58
C GLU A 55 -11.01 8.53 5.34
N LEU A 56 -10.37 7.47 4.85
CA LEU A 56 -9.11 6.97 5.39
C LEU A 56 -7.98 8.00 5.25
N ALA A 57 -7.88 8.69 4.11
CA ALA A 57 -6.85 9.70 3.86
C ALA A 57 -7.03 10.88 4.82
N ARG A 58 -8.28 11.34 5.00
CA ARG A 58 -8.62 12.40 5.95
C ARG A 58 -8.19 12.05 7.38
N ARG A 59 -8.49 10.82 7.84
CA ARG A 59 -8.12 10.34 9.18
C ARG A 59 -6.61 10.21 9.36
N ALA A 60 -5.94 9.61 8.38
CA ALA A 60 -4.49 9.46 8.40
C ALA A 60 -3.80 10.83 8.48
N GLN A 61 -4.22 11.79 7.66
CA GLN A 61 -3.71 13.16 7.68
C GLN A 61 -3.88 13.82 9.06
N GLN A 62 -5.07 13.73 9.66
CA GLN A 62 -5.34 14.30 10.98
C GLN A 62 -4.45 13.71 12.08
N ALA A 63 -4.05 12.44 11.95
CA ALA A 63 -3.17 11.75 12.88
C ALA A 63 -1.67 11.89 12.54
N GLY A 64 -1.31 12.67 11.50
CA GLY A 64 0.06 12.78 11.02
C GLY A 64 0.62 11.47 10.44
N ALA A 65 -0.26 10.60 9.96
CA ALA A 65 0.05 9.36 9.28
C ALA A 65 -0.04 9.52 7.75
N ARG A 66 0.52 8.55 7.02
CA ARG A 66 0.37 8.46 5.56
C ARG A 66 -0.54 7.30 5.17
N LEU A 67 -1.37 7.53 4.15
CA LEU A 67 -2.17 6.51 3.49
C LEU A 67 -1.60 6.15 2.12
N ILE A 68 -1.40 4.86 1.87
CA ILE A 68 -1.02 4.31 0.57
C ILE A 68 -2.18 3.45 0.04
N VAL A 69 -2.56 3.64 -1.23
CA VAL A 69 -3.59 2.82 -1.86
C VAL A 69 -2.95 1.67 -2.63
N ASN A 70 -3.45 0.46 -2.45
CA ASN A 70 -2.98 -0.72 -3.17
C ASN A 70 -3.50 -0.71 -4.62
N ASP A 71 -2.59 -0.96 -5.58
CA ASP A 71 -2.75 -1.14 -7.04
C ASP A 71 -3.33 0.07 -7.82
N ARG A 72 -4.29 0.79 -7.24
CA ARG A 72 -5.15 1.80 -7.89
C ARG A 72 -4.58 3.21 -7.81
N ALA A 73 -3.62 3.51 -8.69
CA ALA A 73 -3.01 4.85 -8.81
C ALA A 73 -4.03 5.97 -9.08
N ASP A 74 -5.07 5.67 -9.87
CA ASP A 74 -6.19 6.57 -10.16
C ASP A 74 -6.95 6.96 -8.88
N ILE A 75 -7.30 5.97 -8.05
CA ILE A 75 -7.98 6.19 -6.77
C ILE A 75 -7.04 6.91 -5.79
N ALA A 76 -5.76 6.53 -5.73
CA ALA A 76 -4.77 7.20 -4.88
C ALA A 76 -4.73 8.72 -5.16
N ARG A 77 -4.71 9.10 -6.44
CA ARG A 77 -4.77 10.50 -6.84
C ARG A 77 -6.10 11.15 -6.48
N ALA A 78 -7.22 10.54 -6.87
CA ALA A 78 -8.53 11.14 -6.72
C ALA A 78 -8.94 11.32 -5.25
N SER A 79 -8.51 10.43 -4.35
CA SER A 79 -8.88 10.42 -2.94
C SER A 79 -8.01 11.32 -2.05
N GLY A 80 -6.88 11.82 -2.58
CA GLY A 80 -5.92 12.59 -1.80
C GLY A 80 -4.94 11.74 -0.97
N ALA A 81 -4.91 10.41 -1.13
CA ALA A 81 -3.94 9.54 -0.48
C ALA A 81 -2.48 9.93 -0.78
N ASP A 82 -1.55 9.61 0.11
CA ASP A 82 -0.15 9.99 0.01
C ASP A 82 0.63 9.20 -1.04
N GLY A 83 0.07 8.10 -1.55
CA GLY A 83 0.76 7.29 -2.56
C GLY A 83 0.01 6.04 -3.00
N VAL A 84 0.68 5.27 -3.83
CA VAL A 84 0.23 3.96 -4.33
C VAL A 84 1.30 2.90 -4.04
N HIS A 85 0.87 1.66 -3.82
CA HIS A 85 1.75 0.49 -3.83
C HIS A 85 1.29 -0.44 -4.95
N VAL A 86 2.19 -0.84 -5.84
CA VAL A 86 1.88 -1.69 -7.00
C VAL A 86 2.62 -3.03 -6.93
N GLY A 87 2.01 -4.07 -7.46
CA GLY A 87 2.61 -5.37 -7.72
C GLY A 87 3.25 -5.46 -9.10
N GLN A 88 3.81 -6.63 -9.42
CA GLN A 88 4.49 -6.90 -10.69
C GLN A 88 3.51 -6.94 -11.89
N ASP A 89 2.25 -7.29 -11.65
CA ASP A 89 1.19 -7.40 -12.68
C ASP A 89 0.29 -6.16 -12.77
N ASP A 90 0.57 -5.13 -11.97
CA ASP A 90 -0.19 -3.87 -11.97
C ASP A 90 0.41 -2.87 -12.96
N LEU A 91 0.01 -1.59 -12.87
CA LEU A 91 0.66 -0.54 -13.66
C LEU A 91 2.17 -0.50 -13.38
N PRO A 92 3.01 -0.44 -14.43
CA PRO A 92 4.43 -0.19 -14.28
C PRO A 92 4.69 1.07 -13.44
N VAL A 93 5.75 1.04 -12.63
CA VAL A 93 6.11 2.13 -11.69
C VAL A 93 6.06 3.50 -12.34
N GLU A 94 6.60 3.66 -13.55
CA GLU A 94 6.62 4.96 -14.24
C GLU A 94 5.23 5.46 -14.65
N LEU A 95 4.32 4.55 -15.00
CA LEU A 95 2.93 4.91 -15.31
C LEU A 95 2.16 5.21 -14.02
N ALA A 96 2.36 4.41 -12.97
CA ALA A 96 1.79 4.69 -11.65
C ALA A 96 2.23 6.08 -11.16
N ARG A 97 3.52 6.41 -11.28
CA ARG A 97 4.11 7.73 -10.99
C ARG A 97 3.43 8.85 -11.77
N LEU A 98 3.28 8.67 -13.09
CA LEU A 98 2.62 9.64 -13.95
C LEU A 98 1.19 9.91 -13.50
N VAL A 99 0.44 8.85 -13.16
CA VAL A 99 -0.94 8.96 -12.69
C VAL A 99 -1.01 9.67 -11.34
N VAL A 100 -0.26 9.22 -10.33
CA VAL A 100 -0.36 9.79 -8.97
C VAL A 100 0.18 11.22 -8.90
N GLY A 101 1.11 11.59 -9.77
CA GLY A 101 1.73 12.90 -9.82
C GLY A 101 2.95 13.03 -8.92
N THR A 102 3.59 14.20 -8.98
CA THR A 102 4.81 14.49 -8.22
C THR A 102 4.50 14.61 -6.72
N GLY A 103 5.44 14.15 -5.88
CA GLY A 103 5.35 14.28 -4.42
C GLY A 103 4.57 13.18 -3.69
N LYS A 104 3.83 12.33 -4.40
CA LYS A 104 3.20 11.12 -3.82
C LYS A 104 4.17 9.94 -3.81
N TRP A 105 3.99 8.98 -2.91
CA TRP A 105 4.85 7.80 -2.84
C TRP A 105 4.42 6.72 -3.84
N VAL A 106 5.37 6.01 -4.44
CA VAL A 106 5.13 4.83 -5.27
C VAL A 106 5.97 3.67 -4.73
N GLY A 107 5.30 2.69 -4.13
CA GLY A 107 5.93 1.45 -3.68
C GLY A 107 5.80 0.33 -4.69
N LEU A 108 6.75 -0.60 -4.70
CA LEU A 108 6.71 -1.79 -5.55
C LEU A 108 6.93 -3.06 -4.72
N SER A 109 6.07 -4.07 -4.90
CA SER A 109 6.31 -5.42 -4.37
C SER A 109 7.40 -6.14 -5.15
N THR A 110 8.33 -6.80 -4.46
CA THR A 110 9.40 -7.63 -5.05
C THR A 110 9.53 -8.97 -4.34
N HIS A 111 9.98 -9.98 -5.07
CA HIS A 111 9.95 -11.39 -4.66
C HIS A 111 11.27 -12.13 -4.88
N ASN A 112 12.25 -11.51 -5.54
CA ASN A 112 13.59 -12.07 -5.74
C ASN A 112 14.60 -10.95 -6.07
N LEU A 113 15.88 -11.32 -6.13
CA LEU A 113 16.97 -10.37 -6.41
C LEU A 113 16.88 -9.73 -7.80
N GLU A 114 16.36 -10.44 -8.79
CA GLU A 114 16.20 -9.94 -10.16
C GLU A 114 15.17 -8.81 -10.23
N GLN A 115 14.05 -8.97 -9.51
CA GLN A 115 13.03 -7.93 -9.36
C GLN A 115 13.58 -6.73 -8.58
N ILE A 116 14.38 -6.93 -7.53
CA ILE A 116 15.04 -5.82 -6.82
C ILE A 116 16.00 -5.07 -7.76
N ALA A 117 16.85 -5.80 -8.50
CA ALA A 117 17.79 -5.21 -9.45
C ALA A 117 17.08 -4.42 -10.56
N SER A 118 15.91 -4.88 -10.99
CA SER A 118 15.06 -4.18 -11.96
C SER A 118 14.40 -2.95 -11.34
N ALA A 119 13.89 -3.07 -10.11
CA ALA A 119 13.25 -1.99 -9.38
C ALA A 119 14.19 -0.81 -9.09
N ASN A 120 15.48 -1.08 -8.84
CA ASN A 120 16.51 -0.04 -8.67
C ASN A 120 16.72 0.84 -9.92
N LYS A 121 16.18 0.45 -11.07
CA LYS A 121 16.22 1.23 -12.32
C LYS A 121 14.93 2.02 -12.56
N THR A 122 13.99 1.97 -11.61
CA THR A 122 12.69 2.66 -11.69
C THR A 122 12.66 3.86 -10.75
N SER A 123 11.61 4.67 -10.86
CA SER A 123 11.31 5.77 -9.95
C SER A 123 10.62 5.35 -8.65
N ALA A 124 10.62 4.06 -8.28
CA ALA A 124 9.99 3.60 -7.04
C ALA A 124 10.64 4.24 -5.80
N ASP A 125 9.81 4.66 -4.86
CA ASP A 125 10.21 5.31 -3.61
C ASP A 125 10.65 4.29 -2.54
N TYR A 126 10.04 3.10 -2.56
CA TYR A 126 10.38 2.00 -1.66
C TYR A 126 9.98 0.65 -2.26
N LEU A 127 10.61 -0.41 -1.78
CA LEU A 127 10.32 -1.79 -2.16
C LEU A 127 9.77 -2.56 -0.96
N ALA A 128 8.82 -3.47 -1.23
CA ALA A 128 8.36 -4.46 -0.26
C ALA A 128 8.81 -5.85 -0.71
N PHE A 129 9.77 -6.43 0.01
CA PHE A 129 10.31 -7.75 -0.29
C PHE A 129 9.56 -8.84 0.47
N GLY A 130 9.18 -9.92 -0.21
CA GLY A 130 8.57 -11.08 0.42
C GLY A 130 7.98 -12.06 -0.60
N PRO A 131 7.05 -12.94 -0.21
CA PRO A 131 6.61 -13.14 1.16
C PRO A 131 7.70 -13.84 1.99
N ILE A 132 8.05 -13.29 3.16
CA ILE A 132 9.07 -13.90 4.05
C ILE A 132 8.59 -15.26 4.59
N PHE A 133 7.31 -15.34 4.92
CA PHE A 133 6.63 -16.55 5.38
C PHE A 133 5.41 -16.84 4.50
N GLN A 134 4.96 -18.09 4.47
CA GLN A 134 3.72 -18.44 3.79
C GLN A 134 2.55 -17.60 4.32
N THR A 135 1.69 -17.15 3.41
CA THR A 135 0.52 -16.33 3.75
C THR A 135 -0.70 -16.77 2.96
N SER A 136 -1.88 -16.67 3.59
CA SER A 136 -3.18 -16.86 2.96
C SER A 136 -3.87 -15.53 2.60
N SER A 137 -3.25 -14.38 2.87
CA SER A 137 -3.86 -13.06 2.64
C SER A 137 -3.87 -12.60 1.17
N LYS A 138 -3.17 -13.32 0.29
CA LYS A 138 -3.20 -13.14 -1.17
C LYS A 138 -3.81 -14.38 -1.79
N GLU A 139 -4.66 -14.23 -2.82
CA GLU A 139 -5.26 -15.37 -3.53
C GLU A 139 -4.22 -16.19 -4.29
N LYS A 140 -3.13 -15.56 -4.74
CA LYS A 140 -1.99 -16.18 -5.43
C LYS A 140 -0.68 -15.60 -4.88
N PRO A 141 -0.20 -16.06 -3.70
CA PRO A 141 1.07 -15.61 -3.17
C PRO A 141 2.23 -16.30 -3.91
N ASP A 142 3.31 -15.56 -4.15
CA ASP A 142 4.60 -16.14 -4.51
C ASP A 142 5.09 -17.11 -3.41
N PRO A 143 6.00 -18.05 -3.75
CA PRO A 143 6.64 -18.89 -2.75
C PRO A 143 7.31 -18.07 -1.65
N ALA A 144 7.34 -18.61 -0.42
CA ALA A 144 8.02 -17.94 0.67
C ALA A 144 9.54 -17.89 0.41
N VAL A 145 10.13 -16.70 0.53
CA VAL A 145 11.58 -16.47 0.32
C VAL A 145 12.41 -16.77 1.57
N GLY A 146 11.79 -16.74 2.75
CA GLY A 146 12.48 -16.95 4.03
C GLY A 146 13.25 -15.71 4.51
N ILE A 147 13.84 -15.82 5.71
CA ILE A 147 14.61 -14.72 6.32
C ILE A 147 16.01 -14.53 5.73
N GLU A 148 16.50 -15.54 5.01
CA GLU A 148 17.82 -15.51 4.36
C GLU A 148 17.81 -14.71 3.06
N GLY A 149 16.64 -14.56 2.42
CA GLY A 149 16.44 -13.82 1.17
C GLY A 149 16.50 -14.68 -0.07
#